data_AF-A0A529P9B5-F1
#
_entry.id   AF-A0A529P9B5-F1
#
_cell.length_a   1.000
_cell.length_b   1.000
_cell.length_c   1.000
_cell.angle_alpha   90.00
_cell.angle_beta   90.00
_cell.angle_gamma   90.00
#
_symmetry.space_group_name_H-M   'P 1'
#
loop_
_entity.id
_entity.type
_entity.pdbx_description
1 polymer ?
#
loop_
_entity_poly.entity_id
_entity_poly.type
_entity_poly.pdbx_seq_one_letter_code
_entity_poly.pdbx_strand_id
1 'polypeptide(L)' 'MSSPAALLQSEPSRLASRGDLTSFFMQLAAEIGADSYMLVAIIHDQDRSDARIVSSNWIFDAIELIGKRLIAGLAQGQL' A
#
# COMPACT_ATOMS: atom_id res chain seq x y z
N MET A 1 -17.45 31.29 13.26
CA MET A 1 -18.05 30.27 12.37
C MET A 1 -17.01 29.94 11.32
N SER A 2 -16.23 28.87 11.55
CA SER A 2 -15.11 28.51 10.68
C SER A 2 -15.60 27.72 9.46
N SER A 3 -15.18 28.14 8.27
CA SER A 3 -15.60 27.57 6.98
C SER A 3 -15.18 26.10 6.84
N PRO A 4 -16.03 25.20 6.29
CA PRO A 4 -15.69 23.79 6.04
C PRO A 4 -14.62 23.61 4.94
N ALA A 5 -14.32 24.67 4.18
CA ALA A 5 -13.37 24.64 3.07
C ALA A 5 -11.89 24.53 3.49
N ALA A 6 -11.57 24.74 4.78
CA ALA A 6 -10.19 24.63 5.28
C ALA A 6 -9.71 23.18 5.46
N LEU A 7 -10.60 22.18 5.36
CA LEU A 7 -10.28 20.76 5.53
C LEU A 7 -9.77 20.08 4.24
N LEU A 8 -9.76 20.76 3.10
CA LEU A 8 -9.41 20.17 1.79
C LEU A 8 -8.11 20.70 1.19
N GLN A 9 -7.36 21.53 1.92
CA GLN A 9 -6.00 21.91 1.54
C GLN A 9 -5.00 20.97 2.21
N SER A 10 -5.16 19.67 2.00
CA SER A 10 -4.06 18.73 2.16
C SER A 10 -3.08 19.10 1.04
N GLU A 11 -2.04 19.89 1.35
CA GLU A 11 -0.89 19.96 0.46
C GLU A 11 -0.53 18.53 0.06
N PRO A 12 -0.23 18.23 -1.21
CA PRO A 12 0.20 16.90 -1.60
C PRO A 12 1.39 16.56 -0.71
N SER A 13 1.16 15.67 0.26
CA SER A 13 2.15 15.27 1.22
C SER A 13 3.30 14.75 0.40
N ARG A 14 4.40 15.53 0.35
CA ARG A 14 5.57 15.15 -0.44
C ARG A 14 6.02 13.83 0.14
N LEU A 15 5.78 12.75 -0.60
CA LEU A 15 6.18 11.39 -0.23
C LEU A 15 7.71 11.34 -0.28
N ALA A 16 8.35 11.79 0.80
CA ALA A 16 9.80 11.93 0.90
C ALA A 16 10.44 10.80 1.70
N SER A 17 9.64 10.07 2.48
CA SER A 17 10.07 8.97 3.32
C SER A 17 9.11 7.78 3.30
N ARG A 18 9.58 6.64 3.80
CA ARG A 18 8.75 5.46 4.04
C ARG A 18 7.66 5.74 5.08
N GLY A 19 7.93 6.59 6.06
CA GLY A 19 6.95 7.02 7.05
C GLY A 19 5.79 7.78 6.42
N ASP A 20 6.10 8.71 5.50
CA ASP A 20 5.08 9.47 4.76
C ASP A 20 4.21 8.55 3.91
N LEU A 21 4.83 7.56 3.27
CA LEU A 21 4.13 6.55 2.48
C LEU A 21 3.17 5.71 3.35
N THR A 22 3.65 5.24 4.50
CA THR A 22 2.80 4.50 5.46
C THR A 22 1.63 5.35 5.93
N SER A 23 1.86 6.60 6.34
CA SER A 23 0.82 7.50 6.81
C SER A 23 -0.22 7.79 5.72
N PHE A 24 0.25 8.05 4.49
CA PHE A 24 -0.63 8.27 3.34
C PHE A 24 -1.54 7.08 3.07
N PHE A 25 -1.00 5.86 3.00
CA PHE A 25 -1.82 4.67 2.73
C PHE A 25 -2.72 4.27 3.91
N MET A 26 -2.29 4.51 5.16
CA MET A 26 -3.16 4.32 6.32
C MET A 26 -4.36 5.28 6.28
N GLN A 27 -4.12 6.55 5.95
CA GLN A 27 -5.19 7.53 5.79
C GLN A 27 -6.13 7.15 4.64
N LEU A 28 -5.58 6.80 3.48
CA LEU A 28 -6.38 6.38 2.32
C LEU A 28 -7.22 5.14 2.64
N ALA A 29 -6.64 4.14 3.30
CA ALA A 29 -7.36 2.93 3.72
C ALA A 29 -8.54 3.29 4.64
N ALA A 30 -8.32 4.16 5.61
CA ALA A 30 -9.38 4.65 6.49
C ALA A 30 -10.47 5.43 5.73
N GLU A 31 -10.09 6.28 4.77
CA GLU A 31 -11.03 7.08 3.95
C GLU A 31 -11.96 6.21 3.10
N ILE A 32 -11.47 5.09 2.57
CA ILE A 32 -12.28 4.17 1.74
C ILE A 32 -12.93 3.03 2.56
N GLY A 33 -12.70 2.98 3.88
CA GLY A 33 -13.21 1.91 4.75
C GLY A 33 -12.51 0.56 4.56
N ALA A 34 -11.26 0.54 4.12
CA ALA A 34 -10.44 -0.67 4.04
C ALA A 34 -9.66 -0.88 5.34
N ASP A 35 -9.75 -2.09 5.90
CA ASP A 35 -9.00 -2.47 7.11
C ASP A 35 -7.48 -2.56 6.85
N SER A 36 -7.10 -2.91 5.63
CA SER A 36 -5.71 -3.21 5.31
C SER A 36 -5.31 -2.81 3.90
N TYR A 37 -4.05 -2.44 3.74
CA TYR A 37 -3.43 -2.11 2.46
C TYR A 37 -2.09 -2.84 2.31
N MET A 38 -1.71 -3.09 1.05
CA MET A 38 -0.38 -3.55 0.71
C MET A 38 0.06 -2.88 -0.59
N LEU A 39 1.23 -2.23 -0.55
CA LEU A 39 1.94 -1.74 -1.72
C LEU A 39 3.08 -2.71 -2.06
N VAL A 40 3.04 -3.24 -3.27
CA VAL A 40 3.99 -4.26 -3.76
C VAL A 40 4.70 -3.73 -5.00
N ALA A 41 6.02 -3.90 -5.05
CA ALA A 41 6.80 -3.77 -6.27
C ALA A 41 7.03 -5.16 -6.86
N ILE A 42 6.78 -5.31 -8.16
CA ILE A 42 7.07 -6.55 -8.88
C ILE A 42 8.42 -6.42 -9.57
N ILE A 43 9.36 -7.25 -9.14
CA ILE A 43 10.69 -7.33 -9.73
C ILE A 43 10.65 -8.51 -10.69
N HIS A 44 10.95 -8.25 -11.97
CA HIS A 44 11.07 -9.28 -12.99
C HIS A 44 12.54 -9.72 -13.03
N ASP A 45 12.81 -10.93 -12.58
CA ASP A 45 14.05 -11.65 -12.89
C ASP A 45 13.74 -12.68 -13.99
N GLN A 46 14.75 -13.07 -14.79
CA GLN A 46 14.57 -13.73 -16.09
C GLN A 46 13.64 -14.96 -16.08
N ASP A 47 13.51 -15.64 -14.94
CA ASP A 47 12.64 -16.80 -14.80
C ASP A 47 11.49 -16.64 -13.78
N ARG A 48 11.42 -15.53 -13.02
CA ARG A 48 10.44 -15.35 -11.92
C ARG A 48 10.09 -13.88 -11.66
N SER A 49 8.79 -13.62 -11.46
CA SER A 49 8.31 -12.39 -10.83
C SER A 49 8.33 -12.55 -9.31
N ASP A 50 9.13 -11.73 -8.62
CA ASP A 50 9.14 -11.69 -7.15
C ASP A 50 8.40 -10.45 -6.64
N ALA A 51 7.56 -10.66 -5.63
CA ALA A 51 6.84 -9.60 -4.95
C ALA A 51 7.69 -9.03 -3.82
N ARG A 52 8.09 -7.77 -3.94
CA ARG A 52 8.71 -7.02 -2.87
C ARG A 52 7.68 -6.11 -2.22
N ILE A 53 7.32 -6.40 -0.97
CA ILE A 53 6.43 -5.55 -0.18
C ILE A 53 7.18 -4.26 0.18
N VAL A 54 6.66 -3.13 -0.31
CA VAL A 54 7.22 -1.79 -0.08
C VAL A 54 6.65 -1.21 1.22
N SER A 55 5.33 -1.30 1.37
CA SER A 55 4.61 -0.91 2.58
C SER A 55 3.36 -1.78 2.77
N SER A 56 3.00 -2.08 4.01
CA SER A 56 1.81 -2.87 4.34
C SER A 56 1.47 -2.65 5.81
N ASN A 57 0.18 -2.68 6.13
CA ASN A 57 -0.28 -2.79 7.51
C ASN A 57 -0.74 -4.22 7.87
N TRP A 58 -0.54 -5.19 6.97
CA TRP A 58 -0.83 -6.60 7.24
C TRP A 58 0.16 -7.17 8.25
N ILE A 59 -0.32 -8.06 9.09
CA ILE A 59 0.53 -8.84 9.99
C ILE A 59 1.43 -9.78 9.18
N PHE A 60 2.64 -10.02 9.69
CA PHE A 60 3.64 -10.83 9.01
C PHE A 60 3.15 -12.26 8.70
N ASP A 61 2.49 -12.91 9.65
CA ASP A 61 2.02 -14.29 9.49
C ASP A 61 1.00 -14.42 8.35
N ALA A 62 0.14 -13.41 8.13
CA ALA A 62 -0.80 -13.41 7.01
C ALA A 62 -0.08 -13.31 5.66
N ILE A 63 0.98 -12.50 5.61
CA ILE A 63 1.82 -12.37 4.41
C ILE A 63 2.51 -13.70 4.09
N GLU A 64 3.11 -14.33 5.10
CA GLU A 64 3.81 -15.62 4.93
C GLU A 64 2.85 -16.74 4.53
N LEU A 65 1.65 -16.78 5.13
CA LEU A 65 0.63 -17.77 4.81
C LEU A 65 0.14 -17.66 3.35
N ILE A 66 -0.09 -16.44 2.85
CA ILE A 66 -0.50 -16.20 1.46
C ILE A 66 0.66 -16.50 0.50
N GLY A 67 1.87 -16.10 0.89
CA GLY A 67 3.08 -16.28 0.10
C GLY A 67 3.26 -15.25 -1.00
N LYS A 68 4.53 -14.86 -1.22
CA LYS A 68 4.92 -13.81 -2.18
C LYS A 68 4.52 -14.12 -3.63
N ARG A 69 4.47 -15.39 -4.02
CA ARG A 69 4.09 -15.81 -5.37
C ARG A 69 2.63 -15.48 -5.68
N LEU A 70 1.71 -15.75 -4.75
CA LEU A 70 0.29 -15.42 -4.95
C LEU A 70 0.10 -13.90 -4.98
N ILE A 71 0.78 -13.19 -4.07
CA ILE A 71 0.79 -11.72 -4.03
C ILE A 71 1.29 -11.14 -5.36
N ALA A 72 2.34 -11.72 -5.95
CA ALA A 72 2.84 -11.30 -7.26
C ALA A 72 1.79 -11.50 -8.37
N GLY A 73 1.13 -12.66 -8.40
CA GLY A 73 0.07 -12.94 -9.37
C GLY A 73 -1.13 -12.00 -9.25
N LEU A 74 -1.57 -11.69 -8.01
CA LEU A 74 -2.62 -10.71 -7.73
C LEU A 74 -2.23 -9.31 -8.24
N ALA A 75 -1.02 -8.85 -7.92
CA ALA A 75 -0.53 -7.54 -8.34
C ALA A 75 -0.37 -7.41 -9.86
N GLN A 76 -0.12 -8.52 -10.56
CA GLN A 76 -0.06 -8.58 -12.03
C GLN A 76 -1.44 -8.75 -12.70
N GLY A 77 -2.52 -8.89 -11.92
CA GLY A 77 -3.87 -9.10 -12.44
C GLY A 77 -4.07 -10.47 -13.10
N GLN A 78 -3.31 -11.48 -12.69
CA GLN A 78 -3.34 -12.83 -13.27
C GLN A 78 -4.41 -13.76 -12.64
N LEU A 79 -5.38 -13.20 -11.91
CA LEU A 79 -6.47 -13.93 -11.24
C LEU A 79 -7.84 -13.44 -11.70
#